data_AF-A0A969HH53-F1
#
_entry.id   AF-A0A969HH53-F1
#
_cell.length_a   1.000
_cell.length_b   1.000
_cell.length_c   1.000
_cell.angle_alpha   90.00
_cell.angle_beta   90.00
_cell.angle_gamma   90.00
#
_symmetry.space_group_name_H-M   'P 1'
#
loop_
_entity.id
_entity.type
_entity.pdbx_description
1 polymer ?
#
loop_
_entity_poly.entity_id
_entity_poly.type
_entity_poly.pdbx_seq_one_letter_code
_entity_poly.pdbx_strand_id
1 'polypeptide(L)'
;MIEKIEAARRGDGFIQLESDSAEQVKQAILKVSTITATEGSRVSFEGQRIVEGHGFGLDVNCYDIYQCPQGFLLHTYMNNSPNWAVAGKTLQVMLSAAPNQAVARRAHGELIKKNLISMKH
;
A
#
# COMPACT_ATOMS: atom_id res chain seq x y z
N MET A 1 15.31 -14.89 2.38
CA MET A 1 14.19 -15.31 1.50
C MET A 1 13.06 -16.00 2.27
N ILE A 2 13.35 -16.60 3.43
CA ILE A 2 12.37 -17.25 4.32
C ILE A 2 11.46 -16.24 5.05
N GLU A 3 11.97 -15.07 5.43
CA GLU A 3 11.22 -14.02 6.19
C GLU A 3 10.02 -13.43 5.42
N LYS A 4 10.16 -13.19 4.10
CA LYS A 4 9.03 -12.72 3.26
C LYS A 4 7.88 -13.73 3.22
N ILE A 5 8.19 -15.01 3.33
CA ILE A 5 7.21 -16.10 3.27
C ILE A 5 6.50 -16.25 4.62
N GLU A 6 7.17 -15.99 5.74
CA GLU A 6 6.55 -16.09 7.07
C GLU A 6 5.61 -14.92 7.41
N ALA A 7 5.97 -13.67 7.06
CA ALA A 7 5.08 -12.52 7.21
C ALA A 7 3.81 -12.67 6.33
N ALA A 8 3.98 -13.08 5.07
CA ALA A 8 2.86 -13.38 4.18
C ALA A 8 2.00 -14.56 4.66
N ARG A 9 2.58 -15.54 5.38
CA ARG A 9 1.85 -16.69 5.96
C ARG A 9 1.07 -16.34 7.23
N ARG A 10 1.42 -15.26 7.94
CA ARG A 10 0.66 -14.76 9.10
C ARG A 10 -0.45 -13.77 8.74
N GLY A 11 -0.51 -13.35 7.48
CA GLY A 11 -1.44 -12.31 7.02
C GLY A 11 -0.97 -10.89 7.36
N ASP A 12 0.33 -10.72 7.62
CA ASP A 12 0.94 -9.43 7.96
C ASP A 12 1.35 -8.68 6.69
N GLY A 13 1.18 -7.36 6.75
CA GLY A 13 1.60 -6.43 5.72
C GLY A 13 3.12 -6.29 5.79
N PHE A 14 3.75 -6.22 4.63
CA PHE A 14 5.21 -6.11 4.53
C PHE A 14 5.59 -5.05 3.51
N ILE A 15 6.41 -4.08 3.92
CA ILE A 15 6.95 -3.03 3.05
C ILE A 15 8.46 -2.90 3.28
N GLN A 16 9.20 -2.81 2.18
CA GLN A 16 10.61 -2.43 2.16
C GLN A 16 10.68 -0.90 2.00
N LEU A 17 11.18 -0.21 3.01
CA LEU A 17 11.31 1.24 3.03
C LEU A 17 12.57 1.70 2.29
N GLU A 18 12.46 2.85 1.63
CA GLU A 18 13.59 3.62 1.11
C GLU A 18 13.84 4.82 2.02
N SER A 19 15.10 5.22 2.20
CA SER A 19 15.48 6.19 3.23
C SER A 19 14.78 7.56 3.08
N ASP A 20 14.48 7.97 1.86
CA ASP A 20 13.84 9.24 1.51
C ASP A 20 12.32 9.28 1.73
N SER A 21 11.69 8.10 1.82
CA SER A 21 10.25 7.92 1.99
C SER A 21 9.88 7.17 3.28
N ALA A 22 10.88 6.63 4.00
CA ALA A 22 10.71 5.76 5.16
C ALA A 22 9.77 6.35 6.21
N GLU A 23 9.98 7.60 6.61
CA GLU A 23 9.17 8.24 7.63
C GLU A 23 7.74 8.47 7.13
N GLN A 24 7.58 8.94 5.89
CA GLN A 24 6.28 9.17 5.27
C GLN A 24 5.45 7.88 5.21
N VAL A 25 6.07 6.76 4.81
CA VAL A 25 5.43 5.46 4.71
C VAL A 25 5.09 4.90 6.10
N LYS A 26 5.98 5.01 7.09
CA LYS A 26 5.69 4.61 8.47
C LYS A 26 4.51 5.38 9.06
N GLN A 27 4.47 6.69 8.86
CA GLN A 27 3.36 7.52 9.32
C GLN A 27 2.03 7.14 8.65
N ALA A 28 2.06 6.72 7.38
CA ALA A 28 0.85 6.22 6.72
C ALA A 28 0.38 4.87 7.30
N ILE A 29 1.30 3.94 7.58
CA ILE A 29 0.99 2.66 8.22
C ILE A 29 0.34 2.89 9.59
N LEU A 30 0.97 3.72 10.44
CA LEU A 30 0.52 4.00 11.80
C LEU A 30 -0.86 4.67 11.90
N LYS A 31 -1.37 5.24 10.80
CA LYS A 31 -2.73 5.80 10.74
C LYS A 31 -3.83 4.74 10.65
N VAL A 32 -3.51 3.53 10.17
CA VAL A 32 -4.50 2.48 9.89
C VAL A 32 -4.14 1.11 10.47
N SER A 33 -2.95 0.97 11.07
CA SER A 33 -2.37 -0.29 11.50
C SER A 33 -1.33 -0.10 12.61
N THR A 34 -0.86 -1.20 13.19
CA THR A 34 0.26 -1.30 14.12
C THR A 34 1.47 -1.93 13.43
N ILE A 35 2.66 -1.33 13.57
CA ILE A 35 3.92 -1.94 13.13
C ILE A 35 4.30 -3.03 14.14
N THR A 36 4.50 -4.26 13.65
CA THR A 36 4.81 -5.44 14.48
C THR A 36 6.29 -5.76 14.52
N ALA A 37 7.05 -5.39 13.48
CA ALA A 37 8.49 -5.56 13.43
C ALA A 37 9.17 -4.51 12.54
N THR A 38 10.43 -4.19 12.84
CA THR A 38 11.30 -3.38 11.98
C THR A 38 12.70 -3.99 11.97
N GLU A 39 13.17 -4.40 10.80
CA GLU A 39 14.46 -5.04 10.60
C GLU A 39 15.23 -4.31 9.48
N GLY A 40 16.17 -3.46 9.88
CA GLY A 40 16.83 -2.54 8.95
C GLY A 40 15.80 -1.64 8.27
N SER A 41 15.70 -1.73 6.95
CA SER A 41 14.73 -0.98 6.14
C SER A 41 13.42 -1.73 5.88
N ARG A 42 13.21 -2.90 6.50
CA ARG A 42 11.97 -3.69 6.36
C ARG A 42 11.01 -3.40 7.50
N VAL A 43 9.73 -3.26 7.18
CA VAL A 43 8.66 -3.08 8.16
C VAL A 43 7.57 -4.11 7.93
N SER A 44 7.17 -4.78 9.02
CA SER A 44 5.99 -5.63 9.08
C SER A 44 4.91 -4.96 9.92
N PHE A 45 3.64 -5.12 9.55
CA PHE A 45 2.50 -4.49 10.23
C PHE A 45 1.24 -5.34 10.12
N GLU A 46 0.25 -5.07 10.96
CA GLU A 46 -1.04 -5.76 10.92
C GLU A 46 -1.83 -5.35 9.66
N GLY A 47 -1.95 -6.22 8.67
CA GLY A 47 -2.75 -5.93 7.48
C GLY A 47 -2.59 -6.92 6.35
N GLN A 48 -3.67 -7.18 5.62
CA GLN A 48 -3.67 -8.13 4.52
C GLN A 48 -3.53 -7.41 3.19
N ARG A 49 -2.55 -7.80 2.36
CA ARG A 49 -2.47 -7.32 0.98
C ARG A 49 -3.65 -7.85 0.15
N ILE A 50 -4.48 -6.95 -0.36
CA ILE A 50 -5.69 -7.26 -1.14
C ILE A 50 -5.52 -6.98 -2.64
N VAL A 51 -4.62 -6.05 -2.99
CA VAL A 51 -4.26 -5.72 -4.37
C VAL A 51 -2.76 -5.68 -4.52
N GLU A 52 -2.28 -6.29 -5.61
CA GLU A 52 -0.95 -6.09 -6.17
C GLU A 52 -1.17 -5.50 -7.56
N GLY A 53 -0.76 -4.25 -7.73
CA GLY A 53 -0.97 -3.45 -8.92
C GLY A 53 0.32 -3.30 -9.72
N HIS A 54 0.25 -3.58 -11.02
CA HIS A 54 1.40 -3.42 -11.91
C HIS A 54 1.74 -1.95 -12.16
N GLY A 55 3.04 -1.69 -12.35
CA GLY A 55 3.56 -0.41 -12.80
C GLY A 55 2.97 0.03 -14.13
N PHE A 56 3.01 1.34 -14.35
CA PHE A 56 2.55 1.95 -15.58
C PHE A 56 3.25 3.29 -15.79
N GLY A 57 3.44 3.64 -17.06
CA GLY A 57 4.35 4.73 -17.42
C GLY A 57 5.79 4.40 -17.06
N LEU A 58 6.67 5.38 -17.21
CA LEU A 58 8.07 5.25 -16.82
C LEU A 58 8.30 5.52 -15.32
N ASP A 59 7.30 6.05 -14.62
CA ASP A 59 7.46 6.60 -13.27
C ASP A 59 7.02 5.65 -12.15
N VAL A 60 5.97 4.85 -12.37
CA VAL A 60 5.41 3.94 -11.36
C VAL A 60 5.88 2.52 -11.61
N ASN A 61 6.61 1.94 -10.65
CA ASN A 61 7.09 0.55 -10.72
C ASN A 61 5.99 -0.45 -10.39
N CYS A 62 5.28 -0.24 -9.28
CA CYS A 62 4.12 -1.02 -8.84
C CYS A 62 3.42 -0.32 -7.68
N TYR A 63 2.30 -0.86 -7.23
CA TYR A 63 1.62 -0.41 -6.02
C TYR A 63 0.89 -1.56 -5.34
N ASP A 64 0.77 -1.52 -4.03
CA ASP A 64 0.05 -2.51 -3.23
C ASP A 64 -1.08 -1.81 -2.45
N ILE A 65 -2.21 -2.50 -2.27
CA ILE A 65 -3.25 -2.08 -1.34
C ILE A 65 -3.36 -3.11 -0.23
N TYR A 66 -3.36 -2.63 1.00
CA TYR A 66 -3.55 -3.43 2.20
C TYR A 66 -4.87 -3.05 2.87
N GLN A 67 -5.60 -4.07 3.31
CA GLN A 67 -6.68 -3.93 4.27
C GLN A 67 -6.09 -4.08 5.66
N CYS A 68 -6.20 -3.03 6.47
CA CYS A 68 -5.65 -2.93 7.81
C CYS A 68 -6.77 -2.88 8.86
N PRO A 69 -6.50 -3.13 10.16
CA PRO A 69 -7.52 -3.13 11.20
C PRO A 69 -8.35 -1.84 11.29
N GLN A 70 -7.76 -0.68 10.97
CA GLN A 70 -8.40 0.64 11.10
C GLN A 70 -8.66 1.32 9.74
N GLY A 71 -8.45 0.63 8.62
CA GLY A 71 -8.70 1.20 7.29
C GLY A 71 -7.91 0.52 6.18
N PHE A 72 -7.45 1.32 5.23
CA PHE A 72 -6.76 0.86 4.03
C PHE A 72 -5.50 1.67 3.82
N LEU A 73 -4.47 1.01 3.32
CA LEU A 73 -3.19 1.59 2.94
C LEU A 73 -2.95 1.34 1.45
N LEU A 74 -2.64 2.39 0.70
CA LEU A 74 -2.08 2.31 -0.65
C LEU A 74 -0.62 2.68 -0.56
N HIS A 75 0.27 1.75 -0.90
CA HIS A 75 1.71 2.00 -1.03
C HIS A 75 2.11 1.93 -2.50
N THR A 76 2.83 2.93 -2.98
CA THR A 76 3.27 3.02 -4.37
C THR A 76 4.79 3.06 -4.43
N TYR A 77 5.33 2.17 -5.25
CA TYR A 77 6.75 2.08 -5.56
C TYR A 77 7.02 2.82 -6.87
N MET A 78 7.97 3.73 -6.85
CA MET A 78 8.31 4.62 -7.94
C MET A 78 9.68 4.23 -8.52
N ASN A 79 9.92 4.52 -9.80
CA ASN A 79 11.21 4.21 -10.44
C ASN A 79 12.26 5.30 -10.21
N ASN A 80 11.85 6.58 -10.30
CA ASN A 80 12.77 7.73 -10.37
C ASN A 80 12.43 8.83 -9.34
N SER A 81 11.62 8.51 -8.35
CA SER A 81 11.19 9.43 -7.30
C SER A 81 10.99 8.64 -6.00
N PRO A 82 10.90 9.29 -4.84
CA PRO A 82 10.62 8.59 -3.60
C PRO A 82 9.32 7.79 -3.67
N ASN A 83 9.30 6.62 -3.05
CA ASN A 83 8.07 5.87 -2.80
C ASN A 83 7.12 6.70 -1.92
N TRP A 84 5.84 6.34 -1.91
CA TRP A 84 4.88 7.02 -1.04
C TRP A 84 3.75 6.10 -0.64
N ALA A 85 3.17 6.35 0.54
CA ALA A 85 1.98 5.68 1.01
C ALA A 85 0.88 6.66 1.42
N VAL A 86 -0.37 6.29 1.22
CA VAL A 86 -1.53 7.03 1.73
C VAL A 86 -2.48 6.09 2.45
N ALA A 87 -3.12 6.61 3.48
CA ALA A 87 -4.02 5.86 4.34
C ALA A 87 -5.41 6.49 4.33
N GLY A 88 -6.45 5.66 4.48
CA GLY A 88 -7.81 6.12 4.63
C GLY A 88 -8.69 5.10 5.34
N LYS A 89 -9.66 5.56 6.12
CA LYS A 89 -10.63 4.69 6.82
C LYS A 89 -11.49 3.87 5.84
N THR A 90 -11.67 4.36 4.63
CA THR A 90 -12.37 3.66 3.54
C THR A 90 -11.50 3.68 2.28
N LEU A 91 -11.77 2.74 1.35
CA LEU A 91 -11.11 2.71 0.05
C LEU A 91 -11.26 4.04 -0.70
N GLN A 92 -12.43 4.68 -0.63
CA GLN A 92 -12.66 5.99 -1.27
C GLN A 92 -11.76 7.08 -0.66
N VAL A 93 -11.68 7.17 0.67
CA VAL A 93 -10.83 8.18 1.34
C VAL A 93 -9.35 7.95 1.01
N MET A 94 -8.90 6.70 1.01
CA MET A 94 -7.54 6.34 0.65
C MET A 94 -7.22 6.73 -0.81
N LEU A 95 -8.11 6.43 -1.77
CA LEU A 95 -7.92 6.80 -3.18
C LEU A 95 -7.92 8.33 -3.38
N SER A 96 -8.79 9.05 -2.68
CA SER A 96 -8.84 10.53 -2.75
C SER A 96 -7.60 11.20 -2.15
N ALA A 97 -6.90 10.53 -1.22
CA ALA A 97 -5.67 11.05 -0.63
C ALA A 97 -4.42 10.82 -1.51
N ALA A 98 -4.52 10.00 -2.56
CA ALA A 98 -3.38 9.68 -3.41
C ALA A 98 -2.88 10.93 -4.17
N PRO A 99 -1.57 11.27 -4.09
CA PRO A 99 -1.02 12.44 -4.77
C PRO A 99 -0.98 12.25 -6.30
N ASN A 100 -0.98 11.01 -6.79
CA ASN A 100 -0.99 10.67 -8.20
C ASN A 100 -2.36 10.13 -8.63
N GLN A 101 -3.10 10.93 -9.39
CA GLN A 101 -4.45 10.58 -9.88
C GLN A 101 -4.44 9.39 -10.84
N ALA A 102 -3.36 9.15 -11.59
CA ALA A 102 -3.26 7.98 -12.45
C ALA A 102 -3.17 6.69 -11.62
N VAL A 103 -2.43 6.71 -10.50
CA VAL A 103 -2.37 5.58 -9.56
C VAL A 103 -3.74 5.36 -8.94
N ALA A 104 -4.41 6.42 -8.47
CA ALA A 104 -5.75 6.32 -7.90
C ALA A 104 -6.76 5.68 -8.87
N ARG A 105 -6.78 6.09 -10.14
CA ARG A 105 -7.67 5.52 -11.16
C ARG A 105 -7.36 4.04 -11.46
N ARG A 106 -6.08 3.68 -11.55
CA ARG A 106 -5.65 2.29 -11.78
C ARG A 106 -6.02 1.40 -10.59
N ALA A 107 -5.70 1.85 -9.37
CA ALA A 107 -6.08 1.20 -8.13
C ALA A 107 -7.60 1.00 -8.02
N HIS A 108 -8.39 2.02 -8.35
CA HIS A 108 -9.85 1.91 -8.40
C HIS A 108 -10.32 0.84 -9.38
N GLY A 109 -9.74 0.76 -10.58
CA GLY A 109 -10.01 -0.29 -11.56
C GLY A 109 -9.72 -1.70 -11.04
N GLU A 110 -8.60 -1.89 -10.35
CA GLU A 110 -8.25 -3.19 -9.74
C GLU A 110 -9.20 -3.59 -8.61
N LEU A 111 -9.63 -2.62 -7.79
CA LEU A 111 -10.61 -2.85 -6.74
C LEU A 111 -11.99 -3.25 -7.31
N ILE A 112 -12.41 -2.66 -8.44
CA ILE A 112 -13.64 -3.08 -9.15
C ILE A 112 -13.49 -4.51 -9.66
N LYS A 113 -12.38 -4.84 -10.33
CA LYS A 113 -12.15 -6.20 -10.88
C LYS A 113 -12.21 -7.28 -9.79
N LYS A 114 -11.82 -6.93 -8.56
CA LYS A 114 -11.85 -7.81 -7.39
C LYS A 114 -13.19 -7.78 -6.63
N ASN A 115 -14.20 -7.05 -7.12
CA ASN A 115 -15.50 -6.84 -6.47
C ASN A 115 -15.39 -6.24 -5.06
N LEU A 116 -14.36 -5.45 -4.79
CA LEU A 116 -14.15 -4.77 -3.50
C LEU A 116 -14.84 -3.41 -3.45
N ILE A 117 -15.14 -2.82 -4.60
CA ILE A 117 -15.96 -1.62 -4.77
C ILE A 117 -16.85 -1.76 -6.01
N SER A 118 -18.00 -1.09 -6.01
CA SER A 118 -18.92 -1.06 -7.15
C SER A 118 -18.61 0.10 -8.09
N MET A 119 -18.82 -0.09 -9.40
CA MET A 119 -18.92 1.04 -10.32
C MET A 119 -20.15 1.87 -9.94
N LYS A 120 -19.94 3.13 -9.55
CA LYS A 120 -21.04 4.09 -9.52
C LYS A 120 -21.38 4.42 -10.97
N HIS A 121 -22.58 4.04 -11.39
CA HIS A 121 -23.17 4.38 -12.69
C HIS A 121 -23.42 5.88 -12.82
#